data_AF-A0A550GTW8-F1
#
_entry.id   AF-A0A550GTW8-F1
#
_cell.length_a   1.000
_cell.length_b   1.000
_cell.length_c   1.000
_cell.angle_alpha   90.00
_cell.angle_beta   90.00
_cell.angle_gamma   90.00
#
_symmetry.space_group_name_H-M   'P 1'
#
loop_
_entity.id
_entity.type
_entity.pdbx_description
1 polymer ?
#
loop_
_entity_poly.entity_id
_entity_poly.type
_entity_poly.pdbx_seq_one_letter_code
_entity_poly.pdbx_strand_id
1 'polypeptide(L)'
;MAQTKTCSPTCQFFKCVKNSAFYRRDVVWCRWTDDACNVANCTYALCVKRRLLPRGICGETVKRKTVEREPEEVISKSIKLRGKALRKIGDKELF
;
A
#
# COMPACT_ATOMS: atom_id res chain seq x y z
N MET A 1 18.45 6.87 -3.76
CA MET A 1 17.55 5.95 -3.02
C MET A 1 16.41 6.78 -2.43
N ALA A 2 15.15 6.46 -2.70
CA ALA A 2 14.03 7.22 -2.13
C ALA A 2 13.93 6.91 -0.63
N GLN A 3 14.23 7.89 0.22
CA GLN A 3 14.10 7.73 1.67
C GLN A 3 12.60 7.61 2.01
N THR A 4 12.19 6.48 2.55
CA THR A 4 10.83 6.26 3.03
C THR A 4 10.62 7.06 4.30
N LYS A 5 9.72 8.06 4.27
CA LYS A 5 9.39 8.86 5.46
C LYS A 5 8.28 8.18 6.26
N THR A 6 8.39 8.26 7.58
CA THR A 6 7.33 7.85 8.51
C THR A 6 6.32 8.99 8.66
N CYS A 7 5.04 8.67 8.85
CA CYS A 7 4.01 9.63 9.19
C CYS A 7 4.17 10.13 10.63
N SER A 8 4.01 11.43 10.84
CA SER A 8 4.03 12.07 12.14
C SER A 8 2.63 12.57 12.53
N PRO A 9 2.32 12.67 13.82
CA PRO A 9 1.05 13.22 14.29
C PRO A 9 0.96 14.75 14.12
N THR A 10 2.10 15.40 13.86
CA THR A 10 2.22 16.84 13.54
C THR A 10 1.99 17.14 12.06
N CYS A 11 1.81 16.11 11.21
CA CYS A 11 1.55 16.30 9.80
C CYS A 11 0.21 17.00 9.59
N GLN A 12 0.17 18.02 8.72
CA GLN A 12 -1.06 18.75 8.37
C GLN A 12 -2.19 17.86 7.82
N PHE A 13 -1.85 16.68 7.27
CA PHE A 13 -2.81 15.72 6.73
C PHE A 13 -3.16 14.59 7.69
N PHE A 14 -2.60 14.59 8.91
CA PHE A 14 -2.92 13.61 9.93
C PHE A 14 -4.23 13.97 10.64
N LYS A 15 -5.07 12.96 10.87
CA LYS A 15 -6.31 13.09 11.63
C LYS A 15 -6.50 11.86 12.51
N CYS A 16 -6.89 12.09 13.76
CA CYS A 16 -7.35 11.04 14.65
C CYS A 16 -8.86 10.85 14.48
N VAL A 17 -9.32 9.67 14.07
CA VAL A 17 -10.75 9.40 13.85
C VAL A 17 -11.56 9.49 15.15
N LYS A 18 -10.95 9.12 16.29
CA LYS A 18 -11.57 9.16 17.62
C LYS A 18 -11.57 10.56 18.24
N ASN A 19 -10.99 11.57 17.58
CA ASN A 19 -10.78 12.92 18.12
C ASN A 19 -10.14 12.92 19.53
N SER A 20 -9.33 11.90 19.85
CA SER A 20 -8.67 11.77 21.15
C SER A 20 -7.26 12.36 21.16
N ALA A 21 -6.74 12.77 20.00
CA ALA A 21 -5.42 13.40 19.88
C ALA A 21 -5.52 14.90 20.19
N PHE A 22 -4.69 15.40 21.11
CA PHE A 22 -4.60 16.81 21.47
C PHE A 22 -3.14 17.23 21.63
N TYR A 23 -2.85 18.51 21.47
CA TYR A 23 -1.51 19.05 21.65
C TYR A 23 -1.23 19.32 23.13
N ARG A 24 -0.11 18.81 23.63
CA ARG A 24 0.40 19.10 24.97
C ARG A 24 1.85 19.56 24.82
N ARG A 25 2.05 20.89 24.84
CA ARG A 25 3.32 21.54 24.47
C ARG A 25 3.70 21.12 23.04
N ASP A 26 4.84 20.48 22.84
CA ASP A 26 5.37 20.08 21.53
C ASP A 26 5.00 18.64 21.11
N VAL A 27 4.30 17.89 21.97
CA VAL A 27 3.96 16.48 21.72
C VAL A 27 2.45 16.33 21.56
N VAL A 28 2.05 15.57 20.54
CA VAL A 28 0.65 15.17 20.37
C VAL A 28 0.37 14.00 21.30
N TRP A 29 -0.57 14.19 22.23
CA TRP A 29 -0.99 13.23 23.24
C TRP A 29 -2.32 12.59 22.89
N CYS A 30 -2.51 11.33 23.30
CA CYS A 30 -3.78 10.62 23.16
C CYS A 30 -4.52 10.59 24.50
N ARG A 31 -5.68 11.26 24.60
CA ARG A 31 -6.53 11.28 25.81
C ARG A 31 -7.03 9.90 26.23
N TRP A 32 -7.10 8.95 25.31
CA TRP A 32 -7.64 7.61 25.59
C TRP A 32 -6.63 6.67 26.23
N THR A 33 -5.39 6.71 25.76
CA THR A 33 -4.29 5.84 26.25
C THR A 33 -3.42 6.58 27.27
N ASP A 34 -3.62 7.88 27.43
CA ASP A 34 -2.82 8.81 28.23
C ASP A 34 -1.33 8.86 27.85
N ASP A 35 -1.01 8.43 26.62
CA ASP A 35 0.36 8.32 26.10
C ASP A 35 0.55 9.20 24.85
N ALA A 36 1.81 9.39 24.45
CA ALA A 36 2.19 10.05 23.21
C ALA A 36 1.57 9.34 22.00
N CYS A 37 1.17 10.12 21.01
CA CYS A 37 0.48 9.60 19.83
C CYS A 37 1.42 8.74 18.96
N ASN A 38 1.19 7.43 18.95
CA ASN A 38 1.89 6.49 18.07
C ASN A 38 1.12 6.24 16.77
N VAL A 39 1.49 6.95 15.70
CA VAL A 39 0.84 6.83 14.39
C VAL A 39 1.01 5.43 13.76
N ALA A 40 2.13 4.75 14.03
CA ALA A 40 2.44 3.47 13.38
C ALA A 40 1.60 2.29 13.89
N ASN A 41 1.15 2.35 15.15
CA ASN A 41 0.39 1.28 15.81
C ASN A 41 -1.03 1.71 16.22
N CYS A 42 -1.51 2.87 15.77
CA CYS A 42 -2.84 3.36 16.12
C CYS A 42 -3.86 3.02 15.03
N THR A 43 -4.91 2.28 15.39
CA THR A 43 -6.03 1.94 14.50
C THR A 43 -6.89 3.15 14.11
N TYR A 44 -6.84 4.22 14.92
CA TYR A 44 -7.57 5.46 14.69
C TYR A 44 -6.74 6.53 13.96
N ALA A 45 -5.48 6.23 13.61
CA ALA A 45 -4.64 7.12 12.82
C ALA A 45 -5.07 7.10 11.36
N LEU A 46 -5.39 8.27 10.82
CA LEU A 46 -5.81 8.43 9.43
C LEU A 46 -5.01 9.54 8.75
N CYS A 47 -4.63 9.31 7.51
CA CYS A 47 -4.18 10.39 6.62
C CYS A 47 -5.35 10.82 5.74
N VAL A 48 -5.66 12.12 5.69
CA VAL A 48 -6.74 12.68 4.85
C VAL A 48 -6.56 12.33 3.38
N LYS A 49 -5.31 12.29 2.90
CA LYS A 49 -4.96 11.86 1.52
C LYS A 49 -5.02 10.35 1.30
N ARG A 50 -5.34 9.56 2.33
CA ARG A 50 -5.35 8.08 2.30
C ARG A 50 -4.01 7.47 1.88
N ARG A 51 -2.90 8.09 2.31
CA ARG A 51 -1.52 7.66 2.01
C ARG A 51 -0.80 7.04 3.22
N LEU A 52 -1.47 6.85 4.35
CA LEU A 52 -0.88 6.17 5.51
C LEU A 52 -0.87 4.66 5.24
N LEU A 53 0.33 4.08 5.10
CA LEU A 53 0.52 2.64 4.95
C LEU A 53 0.67 1.98 6.33
N PRO A 54 0.47 0.64 6.41
CA PRO A 54 0.79 -0.13 7.61
C PRO A 54 2.20 0.17 8.12
N ARG A 55 2.37 0.11 9.45
CA ARG A 55 3.60 0.49 10.17
C ARG A 55 3.94 1.99 10.13
N GLY A 56 2.98 2.83 9.72
CA GLY A 56 3.12 4.28 9.77
C GLY A 56 3.94 4.86 8.62
N ILE A 57 4.08 4.17 7.49
CA ILE A 57 4.88 4.65 6.36
C ILE A 57 4.06 5.63 5.52
N CYS A 58 4.68 6.73 5.09
CA CYS A 58 4.05 7.71 4.21
C CYS A 58 4.10 7.26 2.75
N GLY A 59 2.97 6.81 2.22
CA GLY A 59 2.79 6.39 0.84
C GLY A 59 2.99 7.48 -0.21
N GLU A 60 3.09 8.77 0.17
CA GLU A 60 3.53 9.82 -0.77
C GLU A 60 5.02 9.69 -1.12
N THR A 61 5.81 9.06 -0.26
CA THR A 61 7.26 8.91 -0.47
C THR A 61 7.66 7.59 -1.11
N VAL A 62 6.72 6.64 -1.19
CA VAL A 62 6.97 5.32 -1.76
C VAL A 62 6.83 5.40 -3.28
N LYS A 63 7.96 5.40 -3.99
CA LYS A 63 7.97 5.20 -5.45
C LYS A 63 7.56 3.77 -5.77
N ARG A 64 6.62 3.60 -6.71
CA ARG A 64 6.26 2.28 -7.23
C ARG A 64 7.50 1.68 -7.92
N LYS A 65 7.91 0.50 -7.48
CA LYS A 65 8.83 -0.37 -8.25
C LYS A 65 8.00 -1.19 -9.24
N THR A 66 7.32 -0.53 -10.18
CA THR A 66 6.86 -1.25 -11.37
C THR A 66 8.08 -1.45 -12.22
N VAL A 67 8.68 -2.64 -12.12
CA VAL A 67 9.50 -3.15 -13.22
C VAL A 67 8.48 -3.40 -14.33
N GLU A 68 8.59 -2.67 -15.43
CA GLU A 68 7.90 -3.05 -16.67
C GLU A 68 8.43 -4.42 -17.05
N ARG A 69 7.71 -5.47 -16.65
CA ARG A 69 7.91 -6.79 -17.20
C ARG A 69 7.19 -6.79 -18.53
N GLU A 70 7.97 -6.87 -19.60
CA GLU A 70 7.46 -7.06 -20.94
C GLU A 70 6.51 -8.28 -20.95
N PRO A 71 5.35 -8.21 -21.64
CA PRO A 71 4.36 -9.30 -21.66
C PRO A 71 4.91 -10.64 -22.17
N GLU A 72 6.07 -10.65 -22.83
CA GLU A 72 6.62 -11.82 -23.50
C GLU A 72 6.97 -13.00 -22.58
N GLU A 73 7.25 -12.79 -21.28
CA GLU A 73 7.62 -13.91 -20.39
C GLU A 73 6.43 -14.75 -19.89
N VAL A 74 5.20 -14.23 -19.93
CA VAL A 74 4.01 -14.92 -19.37
C VAL A 74 3.39 -15.93 -20.35
N ILE A 75 3.70 -15.81 -21.64
CA ILE A 75 3.14 -16.68 -22.71
C ILE A 75 3.89 -18.03 -22.79
N SER A 76 5.06 -18.15 -22.15
CA SER A 76 5.88 -19.37 -22.19
C SER A 76 5.28 -20.58 -21.44
N LYS A 77 4.19 -20.38 -20.68
CA LYS A 77 3.44 -21.51 -20.11
C LYS A 77 2.54 -22.10 -21.18
N SER A 78 3.13 -22.92 -22.05
CA SER A 78 2.44 -23.77 -23.02
C SER A 78 1.14 -24.31 -22.42
N ILE A 79 0.01 -23.71 -22.81
CA ILE A 79 -1.32 -24.19 -22.42
C ILE A 79 -1.49 -25.50 -23.16
N LYS A 80 -1.17 -26.63 -22.51
CA LYS A 80 -1.46 -27.96 -23.05
C LYS A 80 -2.98 -28.11 -23.06
N LEU A 81 -3.59 -27.77 -24.20
CA LEU A 81 -5.01 -27.97 -24.45
C LEU A 81 -5.32 -29.46 -24.28
N ARG A 82 -6.05 -29.82 -23.23
CA ARG A 82 -6.51 -31.20 -23.03
C ARG A 82 -7.91 -31.38 -23.62
N GLY A 83 -8.09 -32.44 -24.41
CA GLY A 83 -9.40 -32.98 -24.80
C GLY A 83 -9.97 -32.43 -26.11
N LYS A 84 -11.31 -32.40 -26.20
CA LYS A 84 -12.11 -32.18 -27.42
C LYS A 84 -11.86 -30.84 -28.14
N ALA A 85 -11.16 -29.90 -27.52
CA ALA A 85 -10.74 -28.63 -28.12
C ALA A 85 -9.68 -28.82 -29.23
N LEU A 86 -8.79 -29.82 -29.11
CA LEU A 86 -7.75 -30.13 -30.10
C LEU A 86 -8.34 -30.56 -31.46
N ARG A 87 -9.54 -31.17 -31.45
CA ARG A 87 -10.19 -31.65 -32.68
C ARG A 87 -10.89 -30.55 -33.48
N LYS A 88 -11.18 -29.40 -32.87
CA LYS A 88 -11.89 -28.27 -33.51
C LYS A 88 -10.95 -27.22 -34.07
N ILE A 89 -9.76 -27.10 -33.49
CA ILE A 89 -8.70 -26.18 -33.90
C ILE A 89 -7.59 -27.08 -34.43
N GLY A 90 -7.75 -27.61 -35.64
CA GLY A 90 -6.67 -28.37 -36.28
C GLY A 90 -5.39 -27.52 -36.26
N ASP A 91 -4.26 -28.14 -35.88
CA ASP A 91 -2.95 -27.52 -35.59
C ASP A 91 -2.71 -26.21 -36.35
N LYS A 92 -3.16 -25.11 -35.74
CA LYS A 92 -2.70 -23.77 -36.08
C LYS A 92 -1.97 -23.30 -34.85
N GLU A 93 -0.65 -23.43 -34.92
CA GLU A 93 0.24 -22.66 -34.06
C GLU A 93 -0.15 -21.19 -34.21
N LEU A 94 -0.72 -20.64 -33.16
CA LEU A 94 -0.98 -19.21 -33.04
C LEU A 94 0.32 -18.62 -32.49
N PHE A 95 1.16 -18.14 -33.41
CA PHE A 95 2.36 -17.36 -33.12
C PHE A 95 2.00 -15.95 -32.68
#